data_AF-A0A9X0B7L1-F1
#
_entry.id   AF-A0A9X0B7L1-F1
#
_cell.length_a   1.000
_cell.length_b   1.000
_cell.length_c   1.000
_cell.angle_alpha   90.00
_cell.angle_beta   90.00
_cell.angle_gamma   90.00
#
_symmetry.space_group_name_H-M   'P 1'
#
loop_
_entity.id
_entity.type
_entity.pdbx_description
1 polymer ?
#
loop_
_entity_poly.entity_id
_entity_poly.type
_entity_poly.pdbx_seq_one_letter_code
_entity_poly.pdbx_strand_id
1 'polypeptide(L)'
;MPVSGHFVRRSAEFVATFKDGPAMKVEFSPWLIFLVLTLGLIMGLALMSVEYTYGGVVATLAAVEDSNPDIYVRIDHQDPTKPLDPNEPELADSARLQPITSGLRSTTKHLRARAGFWSRFRGLSIYLAFIFVDVFLSLITTPIDSFLGHFISQFIISMLLSTWLMAWVHIVISEPSPKRFYQRIPSWRKWIRIAPAVALETLLTYVIFFMPMVVAQMAGWTEEDESIVPFDRSFGGKVQPEIVGGSGKIGLMDAWTTFDWNARVRFVKVVVKTAMIEIALIFVGASAIAGIMLGLGPRGVSMVPADGSM
;
A
#
# COMPACT_ATOMS: atom_id res chain seq x y z
N MET A 1 4.25 -57.19 11.25
CA MET A 1 3.22 -56.58 10.38
C MET A 1 3.48 -55.08 10.33
N PRO A 2 3.56 -54.44 9.15
CA PRO A 2 3.91 -53.02 9.03
C PRO A 2 2.70 -52.12 9.31
N VAL A 3 2.85 -51.20 10.27
CA VAL A 3 1.79 -50.28 10.75
C VAL A 3 1.29 -49.32 9.66
N SER A 4 2.11 -49.04 8.65
CA SER A 4 1.79 -48.17 7.51
C SER A 4 0.56 -48.62 6.73
N GLY A 5 0.36 -49.93 6.52
CA GLY A 5 -0.79 -50.46 5.78
C GLY A 5 -2.13 -50.16 6.45
N HIS A 6 -2.16 -50.12 7.79
CA HIS A 6 -3.36 -49.79 8.55
C HIS A 6 -3.76 -48.31 8.40
N PHE A 7 -2.78 -47.40 8.40
CA PHE A 7 -3.05 -45.97 8.18
C PHE A 7 -3.53 -45.70 6.75
N VAL A 8 -2.91 -46.30 5.74
CA VAL A 8 -3.32 -46.16 4.33
C VAL A 8 -4.73 -46.72 4.11
N ARG A 9 -5.08 -47.87 4.73
CA ARG A 9 -6.44 -48.42 4.62
C ARG A 9 -7.46 -47.52 5.32
N ARG A 10 -7.15 -47.02 6.52
CA ARG A 10 -8.03 -46.14 7.28
C ARG A 10 -8.25 -44.78 6.60
N SER A 11 -7.25 -44.23 5.91
CA SER A 11 -7.43 -43.01 5.11
C SER A 11 -8.25 -43.27 3.85
N ALA A 12 -8.10 -44.43 3.19
CA ALA A 12 -8.95 -44.83 2.07
C ALA A 12 -10.42 -45.06 2.48
N GLU A 13 -10.66 -45.72 3.62
CA GLU A 13 -11.99 -45.90 4.22
C GLU A 13 -12.64 -44.54 4.56
N PHE A 14 -11.87 -43.61 5.12
CA PHE A 14 -12.32 -42.24 5.41
C PHE A 14 -12.70 -41.48 4.13
N VAL A 15 -11.85 -41.49 3.11
CA VAL A 15 -12.13 -40.82 1.81
C VAL A 15 -13.33 -41.45 1.09
N ALA A 16 -13.49 -42.77 1.13
CA ALA A 16 -14.67 -43.44 0.58
C ALA A 16 -15.97 -42.98 1.28
N THR A 17 -15.94 -42.81 2.60
CA THR A 17 -17.09 -42.33 3.39
C THR A 17 -17.57 -40.94 2.94
N PHE A 18 -16.65 -40.04 2.52
CA PHE A 18 -17.00 -38.73 1.98
C PHE A 18 -17.36 -38.74 0.48
N LYS A 19 -17.01 -39.82 -0.25
CA LYS A 19 -17.33 -39.97 -1.68
C LYS A 19 -18.72 -40.54 -1.91
N ASP A 20 -19.13 -41.49 -1.05
CA ASP A 20 -20.42 -42.19 -1.16
C ASP A 20 -21.47 -41.65 -0.16
N GLY A 21 -21.09 -40.69 0.70
CA GLY A 21 -22.01 -40.01 1.61
C GLY A 21 -22.94 -39.02 0.90
N PRO A 22 -24.10 -38.67 1.49
CA PRO A 22 -24.98 -37.65 0.93
C PRO A 22 -24.22 -36.32 0.83
N ALA A 23 -24.31 -35.65 -0.32
CA ALA A 23 -23.69 -34.35 -0.51
C ALA A 23 -24.21 -33.39 0.58
N MET A 24 -23.33 -32.87 1.43
CA MET A 24 -23.72 -31.93 2.49
C MET A 24 -23.45 -30.50 2.06
N LYS A 25 -24.44 -29.63 2.26
CA LYS A 25 -24.29 -28.17 2.14
C LYS A 25 -23.84 -27.61 3.48
N VAL A 26 -22.84 -26.73 3.45
CA VAL A 26 -22.44 -25.92 4.60
C VAL A 26 -23.34 -24.69 4.62
N GLU A 27 -24.20 -24.59 5.63
CA GLU A 27 -25.04 -23.44 5.86
C GLU A 27 -24.43 -22.55 6.94
N PHE A 28 -24.35 -21.25 6.65
CA PHE A 28 -23.90 -20.23 7.58
C PHE A 28 -25.11 -19.53 8.19
N SER A 29 -25.18 -19.50 9.52
CA SER A 29 -26.21 -18.78 10.25
C SER A 29 -26.21 -17.30 9.87
N PRO A 30 -27.37 -16.66 9.60
CA PRO A 30 -27.45 -15.23 9.32
C PRO A 30 -26.78 -14.36 10.39
N TRP A 31 -26.78 -14.82 11.64
CA TRP A 31 -26.11 -14.13 12.75
C TRP A 31 -24.58 -14.19 12.66
N LEU A 32 -24.01 -15.33 12.25
CA LEU A 32 -22.57 -15.47 11.99
C LEU A 32 -22.15 -14.54 10.85
N ILE A 33 -22.91 -14.54 9.74
CA ILE A 33 -22.66 -13.66 8.58
C ILE A 33 -22.71 -12.20 9.04
N PHE A 34 -23.75 -11.80 9.77
CA PHE A 34 -23.90 -10.44 10.29
C PHE A 34 -22.74 -10.02 11.19
N LEU A 35 -22.30 -10.87 12.13
CA LEU A 35 -21.17 -10.58 13.00
C LEU A 35 -19.85 -10.45 12.25
N VAL A 36 -19.56 -11.36 11.31
CA VAL A 36 -18.33 -11.32 10.50
C VAL A 36 -18.30 -10.07 9.60
N LEU A 37 -19.41 -9.74 8.94
CA LEU A 37 -19.52 -8.52 8.11
C LEU A 37 -19.42 -7.25 8.95
N THR A 38 -20.07 -7.21 10.12
CA THR A 38 -20.02 -6.04 11.02
C THR A 38 -18.61 -5.83 11.58
N LEU A 39 -17.92 -6.90 12.01
CA LEU A 39 -16.53 -6.83 12.46
C LEU A 39 -15.59 -6.41 11.34
N GLY A 40 -15.75 -6.98 10.14
CA GLY A 40 -14.99 -6.60 8.94
C GLY A 40 -15.18 -5.14 8.57
N LEU A 41 -16.41 -4.62 8.64
CA LEU A 41 -16.73 -3.21 8.41
C LEU A 41 -16.10 -2.29 9.47
N ILE A 42 -16.23 -2.62 10.76
CA ILE A 42 -15.62 -1.83 11.85
C ILE A 42 -14.10 -1.81 11.71
N MET A 43 -13.48 -2.96 11.44
CA MET A 43 -12.03 -3.07 11.25
C MET A 43 -11.56 -2.33 10.00
N GLY A 44 -12.28 -2.44 8.88
CA GLY A 44 -12.01 -1.71 7.64
C GLY A 44 -12.10 -0.19 7.84
N LEU A 45 -13.14 0.30 8.53
CA LEU A 45 -13.27 1.72 8.88
C LEU A 45 -12.18 2.20 9.85
N ALA A 46 -11.74 1.36 10.79
CA ALA A 46 -10.64 1.67 11.69
C ALA A 46 -9.30 1.76 10.94
N LEU A 47 -9.00 0.79 10.07
CA LEU A 47 -7.81 0.78 9.21
C LEU A 47 -7.80 2.00 8.28
N MET A 48 -8.90 2.27 7.57
CA MET A 48 -9.08 3.48 6.75
C MET A 48 -8.88 4.76 7.56
N SER A 49 -9.37 4.81 8.80
CA SER A 49 -9.21 5.98 9.67
C SER A 49 -7.75 6.22 10.09
N VAL A 50 -7.01 5.14 10.38
CA VAL A 50 -5.58 5.17 10.73
C VAL A 50 -4.77 5.59 9.51
N GLU A 51 -4.94 4.89 8.39
CA GLU A 51 -4.22 5.14 7.14
C GLU A 51 -4.45 6.58 6.64
N TYR A 52 -5.71 7.01 6.58
CA TYR A 52 -6.05 8.37 6.17
C TYR A 52 -5.45 9.44 7.10
N THR A 53 -5.45 9.21 8.42
CA THR A 53 -4.94 10.20 9.37
C THR A 53 -3.41 10.28 9.32
N TYR A 54 -2.72 9.14 9.27
CA TYR A 54 -1.27 9.09 9.44
C TYR A 54 -0.52 8.98 8.11
N GLY A 55 -0.86 8.00 7.26
CA GLY A 55 -0.29 7.82 5.92
C GLY A 55 -0.75 8.89 4.93
N GLY A 56 -1.99 9.37 5.05
CA GLY A 56 -2.51 10.49 4.24
C GLY A 56 -2.13 11.86 4.83
N VAL A 57 -2.88 12.29 5.85
CA VAL A 57 -2.84 13.68 6.37
C VAL A 57 -1.49 14.04 7.00
N VAL A 58 -0.98 13.24 7.94
CA VAL A 58 0.28 13.57 8.64
C VAL A 58 1.49 13.46 7.71
N ALA A 59 1.58 12.43 6.85
CA ALA A 59 2.68 12.31 5.89
C ALA A 59 2.70 13.48 4.88
N THR A 60 1.54 13.92 4.38
CA THR A 60 1.44 15.08 3.48
C THR A 60 1.91 16.37 4.17
N LEU A 61 1.60 16.54 5.46
CA LEU A 61 2.10 17.68 6.25
C LEU A 61 3.61 17.59 6.46
N ALA A 62 4.13 16.40 6.79
CA ALA A 62 5.56 16.18 7.05
C ALA A 62 6.41 16.37 5.78
N ALA A 63 5.89 15.99 4.61
CA ALA A 63 6.55 16.19 3.33
C ALA A 63 6.63 17.66 2.86
N VAL A 64 5.83 18.55 3.46
CA VAL A 64 5.75 19.98 3.12
C VAL A 64 6.30 20.87 4.24
N GLU A 65 6.52 20.31 5.44
CA GLU A 65 7.06 21.05 6.59
C GLU A 65 8.57 21.29 6.43
N ASP A 66 8.99 22.54 6.63
CA ASP A 66 10.40 22.90 6.67
C ASP A 66 11.05 22.30 7.94
N SER A 67 12.15 21.58 7.75
CA SER A 67 12.92 21.00 8.85
C SER A 67 13.77 22.01 9.60
N ASN A 68 13.97 23.23 9.06
CA ASN A 68 14.79 24.27 9.68
C ASN A 68 14.21 25.69 9.44
N PRO A 69 13.06 26.03 10.06
CA PRO A 69 12.32 27.26 9.78
C PRO A 69 13.09 28.58 10.06
N ASP A 70 14.11 28.54 10.92
CA ASP A 70 14.75 29.74 11.47
C ASP A 70 15.75 30.41 10.51
N ILE A 71 16.25 29.70 9.50
CA ILE A 71 17.21 30.26 8.51
C ILE A 71 16.57 31.34 7.62
N TYR A 72 15.26 31.24 7.37
CA TYR A 72 14.54 32.18 6.51
C TYR A 72 13.90 33.36 7.26
N VAL A 73 13.92 33.36 8.60
CA VAL A 73 13.27 34.40 9.43
C VAL A 73 14.29 35.35 10.06
N ARG A 74 15.54 34.94 10.29
CA ARG A 74 16.62 35.85 10.77
C ARG A 74 17.26 36.69 9.65
N ILE A 75 16.46 37.55 9.05
CA ILE A 75 16.93 38.89 8.64
C ILE A 75 16.05 39.91 9.36
N ASP A 76 16.13 39.91 10.69
CA ASP A 76 15.68 41.05 11.46
C ASP A 76 16.53 42.27 11.09
N HIS A 77 15.90 43.44 11.14
CA HIS A 77 16.57 44.73 10.95
C HIS A 77 17.50 45.02 12.13
N GLN A 78 18.65 44.35 12.17
CA GLN A 78 19.69 44.57 13.16
C GLN A 78 20.33 45.93 12.89
N ASP A 79 19.78 46.97 13.53
CA ASP A 79 20.37 48.30 13.56
C ASP A 79 21.82 48.15 14.05
N PRO A 80 22.84 48.49 13.23
CA PRO A 80 24.24 48.27 13.58
C PRO A 80 24.72 49.03 14.83
N THR A 81 23.87 49.91 15.38
CA THR A 81 24.22 50.81 16.48
C THR A 81 23.62 50.42 17.84
N LYS A 82 22.72 49.42 17.93
CA LYS A 82 22.21 48.95 19.25
C LYS A 82 23.27 48.07 19.94
N PRO A 83 23.82 48.46 21.11
CA PRO A 83 24.74 47.60 21.85
C PRO A 83 24.00 46.35 22.36
N LEU A 84 24.68 45.20 22.33
CA LEU A 84 24.16 43.98 22.95
C LEU A 84 24.10 44.16 24.46
N ASP A 85 22.91 44.02 25.05
CA ASP A 85 22.72 44.00 26.50
C ASP A 85 22.98 42.58 27.04
N PRO A 86 23.99 42.36 27.89
CA PRO A 86 24.29 41.03 28.44
C PRO A 86 23.23 40.51 29.43
N ASN A 87 22.27 41.36 29.84
CA ASN A 87 21.23 41.03 30.82
C ASN A 87 19.82 40.98 30.22
N GLU A 88 19.66 41.13 28.90
CA GLU A 88 18.38 40.85 28.24
C GLU A 88 18.15 39.33 28.33
N PRO A 89 17.17 38.84 29.11
CA PRO A 89 17.01 37.41 29.33
C PRO A 89 16.59 36.73 28.03
N GLU A 90 17.15 35.56 27.72
CA GLU A 90 16.74 34.69 26.61
C GLU A 90 15.32 34.11 26.84
N LEU A 91 14.31 34.98 26.91
CA LEU A 91 12.93 34.62 27.16
C LEU A 91 12.23 34.22 25.86
N ALA A 92 12.29 32.91 25.62
CA ALA A 92 11.29 32.11 24.90
C ALA A 92 11.35 31.97 23.36
N ASP A 93 12.42 32.42 22.68
CA ASP A 93 12.56 32.19 21.22
C ASP A 93 13.20 30.83 20.83
N SER A 94 13.76 30.07 21.77
CA SER A 94 14.30 28.71 21.50
C SER A 94 13.24 27.61 21.39
N ALA A 95 11.95 27.94 21.55
CA ALA A 95 10.87 26.97 21.78
C ALA A 95 10.29 26.28 20.52
N ARG A 96 10.88 26.44 19.33
CA ARG A 96 10.40 25.81 18.07
C ARG A 96 11.46 25.15 17.19
N LEU A 97 12.60 24.74 17.76
CA LEU A 97 13.64 23.97 17.06
C LEU A 97 13.21 22.56 16.56
N GLN A 98 11.95 22.14 16.77
CA GLN A 98 11.45 20.85 16.28
C GLN A 98 10.21 21.03 15.38
N PRO A 99 10.17 20.34 14.22
CA PRO A 99 9.01 20.32 13.34
C PRO A 99 7.72 19.90 14.07
N ILE A 100 6.57 20.45 13.70
CA ILE A 100 5.26 20.11 14.27
C ILE A 100 4.93 18.62 14.00
N THR A 101 5.41 18.09 12.88
CA THR A 101 5.27 16.68 12.48
C THR A 101 6.29 15.71 13.10
N SER A 102 7.17 16.18 13.98
CA SER A 102 8.13 15.37 14.77
C SER A 102 7.52 14.18 15.52
N GLY A 103 6.20 14.16 15.74
CA GLY A 103 5.50 12.99 16.28
C GLY A 103 4.00 12.98 16.01
N LEU A 104 3.45 11.80 15.72
CA LEU A 104 2.03 11.64 15.35
C LEU A 104 1.05 12.24 16.39
N ARG A 105 1.41 12.23 17.67
CA ARG A 105 0.61 12.79 18.77
C ARG A 105 0.71 14.31 18.88
N SER A 106 1.87 14.92 18.57
CA SER A 106 2.01 16.37 18.50
C SER A 106 1.28 16.91 17.27
N THR A 107 1.42 16.31 16.10
CA THR A 107 0.69 16.72 14.88
C THR A 107 -0.83 16.68 15.08
N THR A 108 -1.36 15.56 15.59
CA THR A 108 -2.81 15.42 15.81
C THR A 108 -3.33 16.36 16.91
N LYS A 109 -2.54 16.64 17.96
CA LYS A 109 -2.86 17.67 18.97
C LYS A 109 -2.87 19.07 18.35
N HIS A 110 -1.89 19.40 17.51
CA HIS A 110 -1.81 20.69 16.82
C HIS A 110 -2.99 20.90 15.87
N LEU A 111 -3.28 19.92 15.01
CA LEU A 111 -4.45 19.94 14.11
C LEU A 111 -5.75 20.12 14.88
N ARG A 112 -5.94 19.40 16.00
CA ARG A 112 -7.12 19.55 16.86
C ARG A 112 -7.23 20.92 17.52
N ALA A 113 -6.12 21.52 17.93
CA ALA A 113 -6.09 22.87 18.48
C ALA A 113 -6.45 23.93 17.43
N ARG A 114 -6.01 23.77 16.17
CA ARG A 114 -6.25 24.75 15.09
C ARG A 114 -7.62 24.63 14.41
N ALA A 115 -8.20 23.42 14.32
CA ALA A 115 -9.40 23.17 13.51
C ALA A 115 -10.46 22.26 14.18
N GLY A 116 -10.37 22.04 15.49
CA GLY A 116 -11.35 21.23 16.25
C GLY A 116 -11.18 19.72 16.08
N PHE A 117 -12.12 18.95 16.63
CA PHE A 117 -12.01 17.47 16.72
C PHE A 117 -11.91 16.75 15.36
N TRP A 118 -12.64 17.24 14.35
CA TRP A 118 -12.67 16.65 13.00
C TRP A 118 -11.46 17.02 12.14
N SER A 119 -10.47 17.75 12.67
CA SER A 119 -9.27 18.18 11.96
C SER A 119 -8.38 17.04 11.42
N ARG A 120 -8.52 15.83 11.96
CA ARG A 120 -7.85 14.62 11.44
C ARG A 120 -8.47 14.07 10.14
N PHE A 121 -9.70 14.49 9.80
CA PHE A 121 -10.44 14.05 8.61
C PHE A 121 -10.57 15.17 7.55
N ARG A 122 -9.61 16.11 7.54
CA ARG A 122 -9.63 17.28 6.63
C ARG A 122 -9.45 16.83 5.18
N GLY A 123 -10.47 17.09 4.37
CA GLY A 123 -10.51 16.67 2.97
C GLY A 123 -11.11 15.28 2.75
N LEU A 124 -11.64 14.60 3.78
CA LEU A 124 -12.14 13.23 3.63
C LEU A 124 -13.26 13.13 2.59
N SER A 125 -14.12 14.15 2.48
CA SER A 125 -15.22 14.15 1.51
C SER A 125 -14.75 14.15 0.05
N ILE A 126 -13.70 14.92 -0.28
CA ILE A 126 -13.15 14.94 -1.65
C ILE A 126 -12.32 13.68 -1.93
N TYR A 127 -11.66 13.13 -0.91
CA TYR A 127 -10.90 11.89 -1.02
C TYR A 127 -11.81 10.66 -1.24
N LEU A 128 -12.92 10.54 -0.50
CA LEU A 128 -13.92 9.49 -0.72
C LEU A 128 -14.59 9.63 -2.09
N ALA A 129 -14.88 10.85 -2.54
CA ALA A 129 -15.44 11.07 -3.87
C ALA A 129 -14.42 10.78 -4.99
N PHE A 130 -13.13 11.07 -4.77
CA PHE A 130 -12.04 10.63 -5.63
C PHE A 130 -11.99 9.10 -5.73
N ILE A 131 -11.90 8.37 -4.60
CA ILE A 131 -11.89 6.89 -4.58
C ILE A 131 -13.12 6.32 -5.30
N PHE A 132 -14.31 6.86 -5.04
CA PHE A 132 -15.53 6.38 -5.67
C PHE A 132 -15.49 6.51 -7.20
N VAL A 133 -15.07 7.67 -7.72
CA VAL A 133 -14.96 7.90 -9.16
C VAL A 133 -13.83 7.05 -9.77
N ASP A 134 -12.70 6.96 -9.09
CA ASP A 134 -11.54 6.15 -9.50
C ASP A 134 -11.91 4.66 -9.66
N VAL A 135 -12.51 4.06 -8.62
CA VAL A 135 -12.97 2.66 -8.64
C VAL A 135 -14.06 2.46 -9.69
N PHE A 136 -15.01 3.40 -9.82
CA PHE A 136 -16.09 3.31 -10.81
C PHE A 136 -15.56 3.36 -12.25
N LEU A 137 -14.66 4.31 -12.57
CA LEU A 137 -14.01 4.39 -13.88
C LEU A 137 -13.14 3.18 -14.15
N SER A 138 -12.42 2.70 -13.14
CA SER A 138 -11.58 1.51 -13.24
C SER A 138 -12.41 0.28 -13.62
N LEU A 139 -13.53 0.05 -12.95
CA LEU A 139 -14.42 -1.09 -13.18
C LEU A 139 -15.00 -1.14 -14.61
N ILE A 140 -15.25 0.01 -15.23
CA ILE A 140 -15.88 0.08 -16.57
C ILE A 140 -14.89 0.22 -17.74
N THR A 141 -13.64 0.64 -17.49
CA THR A 141 -12.65 0.92 -18.57
C THR A 141 -11.38 0.09 -18.51
N THR A 142 -11.12 -0.65 -17.44
CA THR A 142 -9.85 -1.37 -17.26
C THR A 142 -9.99 -2.83 -17.71
N PRO A 143 -9.31 -3.27 -18.78
CA PRO A 143 -9.27 -4.69 -19.13
C PRO A 143 -8.49 -5.47 -18.07
N ILE A 144 -8.93 -6.70 -17.78
CA ILE A 144 -8.32 -7.57 -16.74
C ILE A 144 -7.24 -8.47 -17.37
N ASP A 145 -7.46 -8.81 -18.65
CA ASP A 145 -6.75 -9.78 -19.48
C ASP A 145 -5.64 -9.15 -20.35
N SER A 146 -5.40 -7.83 -20.22
CA SER A 146 -4.28 -7.14 -20.88
C SER A 146 -3.52 -6.26 -19.87
N PHE A 147 -2.27 -6.60 -19.57
CA PHE A 147 -1.40 -5.79 -18.71
C PHE A 147 -1.20 -4.37 -19.25
N LEU A 148 -0.88 -4.23 -20.55
CA LEU A 148 -0.67 -2.92 -21.17
C LEU A 148 -1.98 -2.11 -21.23
N GLY A 149 -3.11 -2.76 -21.50
CA GLY A 149 -4.42 -2.11 -21.44
C GLY A 149 -4.78 -1.64 -20.03
N HIS A 150 -4.50 -2.46 -19.02
CA HIS A 150 -4.69 -2.13 -17.62
C HIS A 150 -3.86 -0.90 -17.20
N PHE A 151 -2.57 -0.87 -17.55
CA PHE A 151 -1.70 0.30 -17.34
C PHE A 151 -2.23 1.56 -18.03
N ILE A 152 -2.59 1.47 -19.33
CA ILE A 152 -3.06 2.65 -20.09
C ILE A 152 -4.35 3.21 -19.49
N SER A 153 -5.32 2.36 -19.11
CA SER A 153 -6.56 2.82 -18.47
C SER A 153 -6.26 3.51 -17.13
N GLN A 154 -5.43 2.92 -16.26
CA GLN A 154 -5.08 3.50 -14.97
C GLN A 154 -4.24 4.78 -15.08
N PHE A 155 -3.35 4.87 -16.06
CA PHE A 155 -2.60 6.09 -16.38
C PHE A 155 -3.53 7.22 -16.87
N ILE A 156 -4.55 6.92 -17.68
CA ILE A 156 -5.55 7.90 -18.11
C ILE A 156 -6.42 8.34 -16.93
N ILE A 157 -6.89 7.41 -16.09
CA ILE A 157 -7.74 7.72 -14.92
C ILE A 157 -6.98 8.62 -13.92
N SER A 158 -5.76 8.24 -13.53
CA SER A 158 -4.92 9.04 -12.61
C SER A 158 -4.66 10.45 -13.15
N MET A 159 -4.37 10.59 -14.45
CA MET A 159 -4.18 11.88 -15.11
C MET A 159 -5.45 12.75 -15.10
N LEU A 160 -6.64 12.16 -15.33
CA LEU A 160 -7.92 12.88 -15.24
C LEU A 160 -8.24 13.31 -13.80
N LEU A 161 -8.01 12.42 -12.83
CA LEU A 161 -8.33 12.64 -11.41
C LEU A 161 -7.23 13.38 -10.62
N SER A 162 -6.07 13.63 -11.23
CA SER A 162 -4.96 14.42 -10.65
C SER A 162 -5.38 15.77 -10.04
N THR A 163 -6.38 16.44 -10.64
CA THR A 163 -6.94 17.69 -10.09
C THR A 163 -7.65 17.49 -8.76
N TRP A 164 -8.28 16.34 -8.54
CA TRP A 164 -8.97 15.98 -7.28
C TRP A 164 -7.95 15.63 -6.19
N LEU A 165 -6.93 14.86 -6.53
CA LEU A 165 -5.83 14.53 -5.61
C LEU A 165 -5.08 15.80 -5.17
N MET A 166 -4.74 16.69 -6.12
CA MET A 166 -4.10 17.97 -5.80
C MET A 166 -5.02 18.90 -4.97
N ALA A 167 -6.32 18.87 -5.22
CA ALA A 167 -7.29 19.60 -4.40
C ALA A 167 -7.36 19.04 -2.96
N TRP A 168 -7.28 17.72 -2.79
CA TRP A 168 -7.17 17.08 -1.48
C TRP A 168 -5.87 17.51 -0.76
N VAL A 169 -4.70 17.41 -1.40
CA VAL A 169 -3.42 17.89 -0.83
C VAL A 169 -3.53 19.35 -0.37
N HIS A 170 -4.06 20.24 -1.23
CA HIS A 170 -4.28 21.64 -0.85
C HIS A 170 -5.23 21.81 0.35
N ILE A 171 -6.28 20.99 0.48
CA ILE A 171 -7.21 21.02 1.63
C ILE A 171 -6.54 20.54 2.92
N VAL A 172 -5.61 19.59 2.83
CA VAL A 172 -4.83 19.08 3.96
C VAL A 172 -3.86 20.14 4.50
N ILE A 173 -3.07 20.76 3.61
CA ILE A 173 -1.99 21.70 4.01
C ILE A 173 -2.48 23.14 4.30
N SER A 174 -3.57 23.60 3.68
CA SER A 174 -4.07 24.97 3.89
C SER A 174 -4.67 25.17 5.28
N GLU A 175 -4.88 26.42 5.70
CA GLU A 175 -5.69 26.72 6.89
C GLU A 175 -7.19 26.39 6.68
N PRO A 176 -7.98 26.21 7.75
CA PRO A 176 -9.43 26.05 7.64
C PRO A 176 -10.06 27.20 6.86
N SER A 177 -10.85 26.88 5.83
CA SER A 177 -11.46 27.85 4.94
C SER A 177 -12.95 27.54 4.76
N PRO A 178 -13.83 28.56 4.65
CA PRO A 178 -15.28 28.37 4.49
C PRO A 178 -15.70 27.88 3.09
N LYS A 179 -14.78 27.87 2.10
CA LYS A 179 -15.09 27.43 0.73
C LYS A 179 -15.40 25.93 0.67
N ARG A 180 -16.42 25.53 -0.10
CA ARG A 180 -16.76 24.11 -0.32
C ARG A 180 -15.65 23.38 -1.08
N PHE A 181 -15.55 22.06 -0.93
CA PHE A 181 -14.44 21.27 -1.49
C PHE A 181 -14.31 21.40 -3.01
N TYR A 182 -15.42 21.31 -3.76
CA TYR A 182 -15.43 21.41 -5.23
C TYR A 182 -14.97 22.78 -5.76
N GLN A 183 -15.14 23.84 -4.97
CA GLN A 183 -14.67 25.20 -5.30
C GLN A 183 -13.15 25.35 -5.19
N ARG A 184 -12.44 24.32 -4.71
CA ARG A 184 -10.97 24.30 -4.56
C ARG A 184 -10.28 23.43 -5.62
N ILE A 185 -11.03 22.77 -6.49
CA ILE A 185 -10.46 21.96 -7.57
C ILE A 185 -9.73 22.88 -8.56
N PRO A 186 -8.44 22.64 -8.87
CA PRO A 186 -7.68 23.43 -9.83
C PRO A 186 -8.34 23.44 -11.22
N SER A 187 -8.33 24.60 -11.89
CA SER A 187 -8.77 24.69 -13.28
C SER A 187 -7.75 24.06 -14.24
N TRP A 188 -8.20 23.72 -15.45
CA TRP A 188 -7.40 23.07 -16.51
C TRP A 188 -6.04 23.75 -16.79
N ARG A 189 -5.95 25.09 -16.67
CA ARG A 189 -4.68 25.82 -16.83
C ARG A 189 -3.62 25.46 -15.77
N LYS A 190 -4.04 25.04 -14.58
CA LYS A 190 -3.16 24.54 -13.51
C LYS A 190 -2.87 23.05 -13.67
N TRP A 191 -3.80 22.27 -14.23
CA TRP A 191 -3.61 20.83 -14.50
C TRP A 191 -2.33 20.56 -15.31
N ILE A 192 -2.01 21.39 -16.31
CA ILE A 192 -0.78 21.27 -17.12
C ILE A 192 0.52 21.26 -16.26
N ARG A 193 0.50 21.87 -15.05
CA ARG A 193 1.64 21.86 -14.11
C ARG A 193 1.61 20.70 -13.12
N ILE A 194 0.45 20.07 -12.92
CA ILE A 194 0.22 18.96 -11.99
C ILE A 194 0.43 17.63 -12.71
N ALA A 195 -0.08 17.54 -13.94
CA ALA A 195 -0.08 16.36 -14.79
C ALA A 195 1.30 15.72 -14.98
N PRO A 196 2.42 16.45 -15.20
CA PRO A 196 3.74 15.82 -15.30
C PRO A 196 4.19 15.10 -14.03
N ALA A 197 3.84 15.64 -12.86
CA ALA A 197 4.19 15.03 -11.57
C ALA A 197 3.35 13.77 -11.29
N VAL A 198 2.05 13.78 -11.65
CA VAL A 198 1.18 12.60 -11.51
C VAL A 198 1.49 11.54 -12.56
N ALA A 199 1.78 11.93 -13.81
CA ALA A 199 2.28 10.99 -14.83
C ALA A 199 3.56 10.29 -14.39
N LEU A 200 4.50 11.04 -13.79
CA LEU A 200 5.73 10.48 -13.24
C LEU A 200 5.47 9.58 -12.03
N GLU A 201 4.62 10.01 -11.10
CA GLU A 201 4.20 9.19 -9.94
C GLU A 201 3.58 7.88 -10.40
N THR A 202 2.56 7.91 -11.28
CA THR A 202 1.85 6.71 -11.71
C THR A 202 2.76 5.80 -12.53
N LEU A 203 3.66 6.36 -13.36
CA LEU A 203 4.69 5.58 -14.04
C LEU A 203 5.64 4.91 -13.02
N LEU A 204 6.12 5.63 -12.01
CA LEU A 204 6.99 5.09 -10.96
C LEU A 204 6.27 4.03 -10.12
N THR A 205 4.99 4.23 -9.79
CA THR A 205 4.16 3.26 -9.06
C THR A 205 3.97 1.98 -9.89
N TYR A 206 3.68 2.09 -11.20
CA TYR A 206 3.63 0.93 -12.08
C TYR A 206 4.99 0.25 -12.23
N VAL A 207 6.07 1.01 -12.35
CA VAL A 207 7.43 0.47 -12.34
C VAL A 207 7.68 -0.27 -11.03
N ILE A 208 7.34 0.26 -9.85
CA ILE A 208 7.57 -0.41 -8.56
C ILE A 208 6.74 -1.69 -8.40
N PHE A 209 5.46 -1.68 -8.79
CA PHE A 209 4.57 -2.84 -8.64
C PHE A 209 4.78 -3.92 -9.70
N PHE A 210 5.06 -3.53 -10.94
CA PHE A 210 5.14 -4.45 -12.06
C PHE A 210 6.58 -4.77 -12.48
N MET A 211 7.60 -3.93 -12.24
CA MET A 211 9.01 -4.33 -12.41
C MET A 211 9.33 -5.65 -11.72
N PRO A 212 8.83 -6.03 -10.54
CA PRO A 212 9.14 -7.34 -9.97
C PRO A 212 8.57 -8.52 -10.79
N MET A 213 7.41 -8.34 -11.42
CA MET A 213 6.77 -9.33 -12.29
C MET A 213 7.49 -9.42 -13.64
N VAL A 214 7.78 -8.25 -14.20
CA VAL A 214 8.64 -7.96 -15.36
C VAL A 214 10.04 -8.57 -15.15
N VAL A 215 10.76 -8.28 -14.06
CA VAL A 215 12.05 -8.88 -13.68
C VAL A 215 11.99 -10.39 -13.52
N ALA A 216 10.91 -10.91 -12.93
CA ALA A 216 10.72 -12.35 -12.88
C ALA A 216 10.62 -12.91 -14.31
N GLN A 217 10.01 -12.18 -15.24
CA GLN A 217 9.87 -12.56 -16.63
C GLN A 217 11.26 -12.82 -17.34
N MET A 218 12.27 -11.94 -17.49
CA MET A 218 13.50 -12.24 -18.32
C MET A 218 14.52 -13.04 -17.52
N ALA A 219 14.42 -13.03 -16.19
CA ALA A 219 15.10 -14.03 -15.37
C ALA A 219 14.60 -15.47 -15.66
N GLY A 220 13.49 -15.64 -16.41
CA GLY A 220 12.85 -16.92 -16.67
C GLY A 220 12.10 -17.47 -15.44
N TRP A 221 11.84 -16.62 -14.45
CA TRP A 221 11.10 -16.94 -13.22
C TRP A 221 9.58 -16.75 -13.43
N THR A 222 9.22 -16.02 -14.49
CA THR A 222 8.01 -16.05 -15.33
C THR A 222 8.52 -15.86 -16.81
N GLU A 223 7.74 -15.44 -17.82
CA GLU A 223 8.23 -15.25 -19.24
C GLU A 223 8.50 -13.76 -19.69
N GLU A 224 9.77 -13.29 -19.81
CA GLU A 224 10.45 -12.06 -20.44
C GLU A 224 10.35 -10.51 -20.00
N ASP A 225 10.93 -9.98 -18.88
CA ASP A 225 11.59 -8.61 -18.65
C ASP A 225 12.77 -8.46 -17.53
N GLU A 226 13.57 -7.35 -17.39
CA GLU A 226 14.95 -7.21 -16.72
C GLU A 226 15.09 -6.23 -15.47
N SER A 227 16.22 -6.20 -14.68
CA SER A 227 16.25 -5.74 -13.23
C SER A 227 16.94 -4.44 -12.73
N ILE A 228 16.64 -4.05 -11.46
CA ILE A 228 16.89 -2.73 -10.80
C ILE A 228 18.15 -2.59 -9.92
N VAL A 229 18.79 -3.68 -9.51
CA VAL A 229 20.15 -3.66 -8.92
C VAL A 229 21.13 -3.57 -10.11
N PRO A 230 22.32 -2.94 -10.05
CA PRO A 230 23.29 -2.96 -11.15
C PRO A 230 23.51 -4.39 -11.65
N PHE A 231 22.86 -4.66 -12.79
CA PHE A 231 22.72 -5.98 -13.37
C PHE A 231 23.80 -6.11 -14.44
N ASP A 232 24.68 -7.08 -14.28
CA ASP A 232 25.77 -7.28 -15.22
C ASP A 232 25.23 -7.90 -16.51
N ARG A 233 24.76 -7.03 -17.41
CA ARG A 233 24.31 -7.37 -18.77
C ARG A 233 25.38 -8.04 -19.63
N SER A 234 26.65 -7.98 -19.22
CA SER A 234 27.74 -8.70 -19.89
C SER A 234 27.99 -10.10 -19.32
N PHE A 235 27.39 -10.45 -18.17
CA PHE A 235 27.61 -11.68 -17.40
C PHE A 235 29.11 -12.01 -17.23
N GLY A 236 29.88 -11.04 -16.73
CA GLY A 236 31.33 -11.12 -16.56
C GLY A 236 32.11 -10.95 -17.86
N GLY A 237 31.57 -10.25 -18.85
CA GLY A 237 32.17 -10.07 -20.19
C GLY A 237 31.92 -11.23 -21.17
N LYS A 238 31.04 -12.18 -20.84
CA LYS A 238 30.69 -13.34 -21.69
C LYS A 238 29.71 -13.01 -22.83
N VAL A 239 28.98 -11.89 -22.79
CA VAL A 239 27.97 -11.52 -23.79
C VAL A 239 28.38 -10.26 -24.57
N GLN A 240 28.26 -10.31 -25.91
CA GLN A 240 28.43 -9.16 -26.81
C GLN A 240 27.13 -8.85 -27.58
N PRO A 241 26.83 -7.58 -27.90
CA PRO A 241 25.55 -7.20 -28.52
C PRO A 241 25.37 -7.73 -29.94
N GLU A 242 24.13 -8.05 -30.30
CA GLU A 242 23.75 -8.59 -31.62
C GLU A 242 24.00 -7.60 -32.77
N ILE A 243 23.92 -6.29 -32.49
CA ILE A 243 24.25 -5.19 -33.41
C ILE A 243 25.72 -5.23 -33.89
N VAL A 244 26.61 -5.90 -33.13
CA VAL A 244 28.04 -6.09 -33.49
C VAL A 244 28.32 -7.50 -34.03
N GLY A 245 27.28 -8.30 -34.33
CA GLY A 245 27.39 -9.67 -34.84
C GLY A 245 27.54 -10.76 -33.76
N GLY A 246 27.31 -10.44 -32.49
CA GLY A 246 27.27 -11.42 -31.40
C GLY A 246 25.94 -12.20 -31.36
N SER A 247 25.93 -13.38 -30.72
CA SER A 247 24.72 -14.22 -30.62
C SER A 247 23.58 -13.63 -29.76
N GLY A 248 23.83 -12.54 -29.02
CA GLY A 248 22.84 -11.87 -28.16
C GLY A 248 22.27 -12.68 -26.98
N LYS A 249 22.67 -13.94 -26.79
CA LYS A 249 22.02 -14.92 -25.89
C LYS A 249 23.05 -15.72 -25.10
N ILE A 250 22.71 -16.11 -23.87
CA ILE A 250 23.56 -16.91 -22.96
C ILE A 250 22.76 -18.06 -22.33
N GLY A 251 23.43 -19.16 -21.98
CA GLY A 251 22.82 -20.32 -21.33
C GLY A 251 22.65 -20.15 -19.81
N LEU A 252 21.56 -20.70 -19.26
CA LEU A 252 21.20 -20.60 -17.84
C LEU A 252 22.34 -21.00 -16.87
N MET A 253 23.12 -22.03 -17.22
CA MET A 253 24.22 -22.52 -16.39
C MET A 253 25.44 -21.59 -16.37
N ASP A 254 25.68 -20.85 -17.45
CA ASP A 254 26.71 -19.82 -17.52
C ASP A 254 26.31 -18.53 -16.78
N ALA A 255 25.01 -18.24 -16.68
CA ALA A 255 24.47 -17.14 -15.88
C ALA A 255 24.38 -17.45 -14.37
N TRP A 256 24.15 -18.71 -13.99
CA TRP A 256 24.12 -19.11 -12.57
C TRP A 256 25.51 -19.10 -11.91
N THR A 257 26.57 -19.33 -12.67
CA THR A 257 27.95 -19.36 -12.17
C THR A 257 28.56 -17.98 -11.92
N THR A 258 27.91 -16.90 -12.40
CA THR A 258 28.38 -15.51 -12.23
C THR A 258 27.68 -14.73 -11.09
N PHE A 259 26.65 -15.30 -10.45
CA PHE A 259 25.91 -14.65 -9.35
C PHE A 259 26.62 -14.76 -7.98
N ASP A 260 27.02 -13.64 -7.37
CA ASP A 260 27.82 -13.61 -6.11
C ASP A 260 27.15 -14.30 -4.89
N TRP A 261 27.96 -14.93 -4.04
CA TRP A 261 27.51 -15.67 -2.85
C TRP A 261 26.92 -14.78 -1.76
N ASN A 262 27.48 -13.58 -1.52
CA ASN A 262 26.93 -12.67 -0.51
C ASN A 262 25.61 -12.07 -0.95
N ALA A 263 25.37 -11.92 -2.26
CA ALA A 263 24.07 -11.53 -2.80
C ALA A 263 23.00 -12.61 -2.55
N ARG A 264 23.30 -13.89 -2.80
CA ARG A 264 22.40 -15.04 -2.55
C ARG A 264 21.88 -15.06 -1.11
N VAL A 265 22.76 -14.90 -0.12
CA VAL A 265 22.39 -14.93 1.30
C VAL A 265 21.53 -13.73 1.73
N ARG A 266 21.76 -12.54 1.16
CA ARG A 266 20.92 -11.36 1.43
C ARG A 266 19.52 -11.53 0.84
N PHE A 267 19.42 -12.02 -0.39
CA PHE A 267 18.14 -12.29 -1.06
C PHE A 267 17.27 -13.27 -0.26
N VAL A 268 17.81 -14.44 0.12
CA VAL A 268 17.08 -15.44 0.92
C VAL A 268 16.59 -14.87 2.25
N LYS A 269 17.39 -14.03 2.93
CA LYS A 269 16.98 -13.38 4.20
C LYS A 269 15.84 -12.38 4.04
N VAL A 270 15.76 -11.66 2.93
CA VAL A 270 14.67 -10.71 2.67
C VAL A 270 13.38 -11.48 2.36
N VAL A 271 13.42 -12.43 1.42
CA VAL A 271 12.26 -13.24 1.03
C VAL A 271 11.66 -13.97 2.23
N VAL A 272 12.49 -14.64 3.05
CA VAL A 272 12.02 -15.35 4.25
C VAL A 272 11.39 -14.39 5.27
N LYS A 273 11.94 -13.19 5.47
CA LYS A 273 11.36 -12.21 6.40
C LYS A 273 10.01 -11.67 5.94
N THR A 274 9.87 -11.34 4.65
CA THR A 274 8.60 -10.87 4.08
C THR A 274 7.53 -11.95 4.19
N ALA A 275 7.84 -13.17 3.74
CA ALA A 275 6.91 -14.30 3.83
C ALA A 275 6.49 -14.61 5.28
N MET A 276 7.41 -14.54 6.24
CA MET A 276 7.10 -14.73 7.67
C MET A 276 6.11 -13.67 8.21
N ILE A 277 6.22 -12.42 7.76
CA ILE A 277 5.32 -11.32 8.18
C ILE A 277 3.93 -11.51 7.58
N GLU A 278 3.85 -11.85 6.29
CA GLU A 278 2.56 -12.13 5.61
C GLU A 278 1.87 -13.36 6.21
N ILE A 279 2.61 -14.46 6.42
CA ILE A 279 2.10 -15.67 7.08
C ILE A 279 1.60 -15.35 8.49
N ALA A 280 2.32 -14.53 9.27
CA ALA A 280 1.87 -14.13 10.61
C ALA A 280 0.57 -13.32 10.59
N LEU A 281 0.43 -12.37 9.66
CA LEU A 281 -0.79 -11.55 9.52
C LEU A 281 -1.99 -12.40 9.07
N ILE A 282 -1.80 -13.26 8.08
CA ILE A 282 -2.83 -14.20 7.60
C ILE A 282 -3.23 -15.16 8.72
N PHE A 283 -2.26 -15.68 9.49
CA PHE A 283 -2.52 -16.60 10.60
C PHE A 283 -3.30 -15.94 11.74
N VAL A 284 -2.99 -14.68 12.09
CA VAL A 284 -3.77 -13.92 13.10
C VAL A 284 -5.20 -13.67 12.61
N GLY A 285 -5.39 -13.27 11.35
CA GLY A 285 -6.72 -13.08 10.76
C GLY A 285 -7.54 -14.38 10.73
N ALA A 286 -6.94 -15.47 10.27
CA ALA A 286 -7.56 -16.80 10.27
C ALA A 286 -7.89 -17.29 11.69
N SER A 287 -7.02 -17.05 12.67
CA SER A 287 -7.24 -17.41 14.07
C SER A 287 -8.40 -16.65 14.70
N ALA A 288 -8.57 -15.36 14.38
CA ALA A 288 -9.70 -14.57 14.85
C ALA A 288 -11.03 -15.06 14.26
N ILE A 289 -11.06 -15.37 12.96
CA ILE A 289 -12.23 -15.94 12.27
C ILE A 289 -12.55 -17.33 12.84
N ALA A 290 -11.54 -18.19 13.04
CA ALA A 290 -11.70 -19.51 13.66
C ALA A 290 -12.24 -19.40 15.09
N GLY A 291 -11.78 -18.43 15.89
CA GLY A 291 -12.31 -18.17 17.23
C GLY A 291 -13.81 -17.82 17.23
N ILE A 292 -14.26 -17.01 16.27
CA ILE A 292 -15.69 -16.68 16.08
C ILE A 292 -16.49 -17.91 15.66
N MET A 293 -15.98 -18.71 14.72
CA MET A 293 -16.61 -19.95 14.26
C MET A 293 -16.75 -20.97 15.40
N LEU A 294 -15.69 -21.19 16.18
CA LEU A 294 -15.67 -22.13 17.31
C LEU A 294 -16.56 -21.65 18.47
N GLY A 295 -16.58 -20.34 18.76
CA GLY A 295 -17.42 -19.77 19.82
C GLY A 295 -18.92 -19.84 19.54
N LEU A 296 -19.32 -19.86 18.25
CA LEU A 296 -20.72 -20.03 17.84
C LEU A 296 -21.11 -21.50 17.62
N GLY A 297 -20.15 -22.36 17.25
CA GLY A 297 -20.36 -23.81 17.10
C GLY A 297 -21.51 -24.15 16.13
N PRO A 298 -22.34 -25.17 16.45
CA PRO A 298 -23.48 -25.57 15.61
C PRO A 298 -24.55 -24.48 15.40
N ARG A 299 -24.51 -23.36 16.15
CA ARG A 299 -25.41 -22.21 15.95
C ARG A 299 -24.87 -21.20 14.94
N GLY A 300 -23.59 -21.31 14.58
CA GLY A 300 -22.92 -20.48 13.57
C GLY A 300 -22.83 -21.20 12.22
N VAL A 301 -22.45 -22.48 12.22
CA VAL A 301 -22.30 -23.30 11.01
C VAL A 301 -23.02 -24.63 11.20
N SER A 302 -23.90 -24.97 10.25
CA SER A 302 -24.61 -26.25 10.20
C SER A 302 -24.30 -26.98 8.89
N MET A 303 -24.32 -28.32 8.92
CA MET A 303 -24.24 -29.16 7.74
C MET A 303 -25.63 -29.76 7.50
N VAL A 304 -26.18 -29.58 6.31
CA VAL A 304 -27.53 -30.03 5.93
C VAL A 304 -27.44 -30.87 4.66
N PRO A 305 -28.18 -31.99 4.54
CA PRO A 305 -28.24 -32.76 3.29
C PRO A 305 -28.64 -31.89 2.10
N ALA A 306 -27.91 -32.00 0.99
CA ALA A 306 -28.10 -31.15 -0.18
C ALA A 306 -29.47 -31.36 -0.87
N ASP A 307 -30.10 -32.51 -0.64
CA ASP A 307 -31.43 -32.89 -1.11
C ASP A 307 -32.59 -32.35 -0.25
N GLY A 308 -32.29 -31.74 0.91
CA GLY A 308 -33.29 -31.20 1.82
C GLY A 308 -33.99 -32.25 2.69
N SER A 309 -33.46 -33.47 2.79
CA SER A 309 -33.91 -34.44 3.79
C SER A 309 -33.59 -33.96 5.22
N MET A 310 -34.57 -34.08 6.12
CA MET A 310 -34.46 -33.80 7.57
C MET A 310 -34.33 -35.10 8.36
#